data_AF-A0A8S1RHD9-F1
#
_entry.id   AF-A0A8S1RHD9-F1
#
_cell.length_a   1.000
_cell.length_b   1.000
_cell.length_c   1.000
_cell.angle_alpha   90.00
_cell.angle_beta   90.00
_cell.angle_gamma   90.00
#
_symmetry.space_group_name_H-M   'P 1'
#
loop_
_entity.id
_entity.type
_entity.pdbx_description
1 polymer ?
#
loop_
_entity_poly.entity_id
_entity_poly.type
_entity_poly.pdbx_seq_one_letter_code
_entity_poly.pdbx_strand_id
1 'polypeptide(L)'
;MMNQVFWLSVLVFSMNCNTIISIDRSCVCKQLNLFFECASNWNCVWNNNTNSCEQKECSSIKDQQICLYSQSCQYRNGKCEYFTKCEDLKGKTISECYQMSLNCRESNGEHCLPHDFEGRCDKFINEGECDKDVDCLWKDSKCILWNNCQQAKQKTLCQRQPYTCDWSETLNICKQQECTKYDNQNTCQIVLLDPNSHFFKICTWNHTQNQCEESRPDALPSDTCATNTFFTYHWSSTKISGYCQQCLSPSVQKPSHKHCLCKSISTQLDCQQNQTCTWKEGSCQENNCSEIDSPQACIELDHCAWFANVCIEFTQCENYKAFSNLECQSINKKCLLSDKLEMCTSKYLECNEHKTDDKCNGSKNSKQELCYWDEKINTCQVWTECSQQQSATYCEFSGACVWNGKCQQIWCSLLNEQQCNHYLTAPNSKEWNYCMLYGDTCQNLKSQNLSRQECYALTYGISTWTSSGCQLCEFPDDNYTKILTYIGLIISML
;
A
#
# COMPACT_ATOMS: atom_id res chain seq x y z
N MET A 1 -13.07 45.18 -46.28
CA MET A 1 -14.21 44.43 -45.71
C MET A 1 -13.90 42.94 -45.89
N MET A 2 -13.27 42.29 -44.91
CA MET A 2 -13.86 41.65 -43.72
C MET A 2 -14.32 40.22 -44.02
N ASN A 3 -13.47 39.23 -43.66
CA ASN A 3 -13.79 38.03 -42.87
C ASN A 3 -12.85 36.86 -43.21
N GLN A 4 -11.78 36.71 -42.42
CA GLN A 4 -11.14 35.42 -42.17
C GLN A 4 -11.44 35.06 -40.72
N VAL A 5 -12.35 34.10 -40.53
CA VAL A 5 -12.65 33.50 -39.22
C VAL A 5 -11.67 32.35 -39.03
N PHE A 6 -10.70 32.57 -38.14
CA PHE A 6 -9.79 31.55 -37.63
C PHE A 6 -10.56 30.65 -36.67
N TRP A 7 -10.78 29.38 -37.04
CA TRP A 7 -11.17 28.32 -36.11
C TRP A 7 -9.92 27.84 -35.38
N LEU A 8 -9.79 28.22 -34.11
CA LEU A 8 -8.83 27.62 -33.18
C LEU A 8 -9.53 26.46 -32.46
N SER A 9 -9.31 25.25 -32.94
CA SER A 9 -9.70 24.02 -32.26
C SER A 9 -8.76 23.81 -31.07
N VAL A 10 -9.23 24.11 -29.87
CA VAL A 10 -8.55 23.77 -28.61
C VAL A 10 -8.66 22.25 -28.44
N LEU A 11 -7.60 21.53 -28.81
CA LEU A 11 -7.38 20.14 -28.43
C LEU A 11 -7.09 20.09 -26.93
N VAL A 12 -8.14 19.92 -26.12
CA VAL A 12 -8.02 19.51 -24.73
C VAL A 12 -7.53 18.06 -24.74
N PHE A 13 -6.22 17.86 -24.65
CA PHE A 13 -5.67 16.55 -24.32
C PHE A 13 -5.99 16.29 -22.85
N SER A 14 -7.06 15.54 -22.59
CA SER A 14 -7.27 14.92 -21.28
C SER A 14 -6.16 13.89 -21.09
N MET A 15 -5.15 14.25 -20.31
CA MET A 15 -4.17 13.28 -19.80
C MET A 15 -4.91 12.35 -18.83
N ASN A 16 -5.36 11.20 -19.33
CA ASN A 16 -5.83 10.12 -18.48
C ASN A 16 -4.63 9.63 -17.68
N CYS A 17 -4.46 10.13 -16.45
CA CYS A 17 -3.54 9.52 -15.49
C CYS A 17 -4.10 8.14 -15.15
N ASN A 18 -3.54 7.11 -15.78
CA ASN A 18 -3.82 5.72 -15.51
C ASN A 18 -3.12 5.32 -14.21
N THR A 19 -3.89 4.79 -13.25
CA THR A 19 -3.34 4.31 -11.98
C THR A 19 -2.94 2.86 -12.15
N ILE A 20 -1.64 2.57 -11.99
CA ILE A 20 -1.09 1.21 -11.98
C ILE A 20 -0.99 0.75 -10.52
N ILE A 21 -1.56 -0.41 -10.20
CA ILE A 21 -1.70 -0.92 -8.81
C ILE A 21 -1.01 -2.27 -8.68
N SER A 22 -0.36 -2.55 -7.55
CA SER A 22 0.24 -3.86 -7.24
C SER A 22 -0.68 -4.78 -6.42
N ILE A 23 -0.75 -6.08 -6.76
CA ILE A 23 -1.50 -7.14 -6.06
C ILE A 23 -0.87 -7.56 -4.72
N ASP A 24 0.40 -7.23 -4.47
CA ASP A 24 1.13 -7.64 -3.26
C ASP A 24 0.61 -6.98 -1.97
N ARG A 25 -0.42 -6.14 -2.11
CA ARG A 25 -1.01 -5.33 -1.04
C ARG A 25 -2.46 -5.70 -0.76
N SER A 26 -2.81 -6.97 -0.84
CA SER A 26 -4.13 -7.42 -0.43
C SER A 26 -4.41 -7.07 1.03
N CYS A 27 -5.60 -6.57 1.31
CA CYS A 27 -6.10 -6.28 2.64
C CYS A 27 -6.01 -7.51 3.54
N VAL A 28 -5.51 -7.32 4.76
CA VAL A 28 -5.78 -8.26 5.85
C VAL A 28 -7.25 -8.14 6.26
N CYS A 29 -7.86 -9.21 6.76
CA CYS A 29 -9.29 -9.21 7.07
C CYS A 29 -9.73 -8.04 7.96
N LYS A 30 -8.90 -7.63 8.93
CA LYS A 30 -9.18 -6.49 9.82
C LYS A 30 -9.36 -5.15 9.11
N GLN A 31 -8.91 -5.01 7.86
CA GLN A 31 -9.08 -3.79 7.06
C GLN A 31 -10.39 -3.76 6.27
N LEU A 32 -11.08 -4.91 6.15
CA LEU A 32 -12.35 -5.00 5.43
C LEU A 32 -13.49 -4.59 6.36
N ASN A 33 -13.92 -3.34 6.23
CA ASN A 33 -14.87 -2.72 7.17
C ASN A 33 -16.33 -3.09 6.89
N LEU A 34 -16.63 -3.61 5.69
CA LEU A 34 -17.98 -3.96 5.29
C LEU A 34 -18.22 -5.46 5.31
N PHE A 35 -19.42 -5.84 5.74
CA PHE A 35 -19.86 -7.24 5.76
C PHE A 35 -19.67 -7.94 4.41
N PHE A 36 -20.05 -7.28 3.31
CA PHE A 36 -19.96 -7.89 1.99
C PHE A 36 -18.52 -7.98 1.49
N GLU A 37 -17.63 -7.02 1.81
CA GLU A 37 -16.20 -7.12 1.48
C GLU A 37 -15.59 -8.33 2.21
N CYS A 38 -15.91 -8.47 3.49
CA CYS A 38 -15.49 -9.59 4.30
C CYS A 38 -16.02 -10.93 3.78
N ALA A 39 -17.29 -10.98 3.37
CA ALA A 39 -17.93 -12.17 2.82
C ALA A 39 -17.38 -12.55 1.44
N SER A 40 -17.00 -11.56 0.62
CA SER A 40 -16.36 -11.77 -0.68
C SER A 40 -14.90 -12.20 -0.56
N ASN A 41 -14.23 -11.88 0.55
CA ASN A 41 -12.88 -12.36 0.81
C ASN A 41 -12.93 -13.80 1.36
N TRP A 42 -12.40 -14.75 0.59
CA TRP A 42 -12.44 -16.18 0.92
C TRP A 42 -11.70 -16.53 2.23
N ASN A 43 -10.69 -15.74 2.59
CA ASN A 43 -9.91 -15.89 3.83
C ASN A 43 -10.57 -15.31 5.08
N CYS A 44 -11.64 -14.53 4.92
CA CYS A 44 -12.19 -13.77 6.02
C CYS A 44 -13.58 -14.28 6.43
N VAL A 45 -13.95 -14.00 7.68
CA VAL A 45 -15.27 -14.26 8.25
C VAL A 45 -15.74 -13.03 9.01
N TRP A 46 -16.99 -12.66 8.81
CA TRP A 46 -17.59 -11.58 9.55
C TRP A 46 -18.02 -12.04 10.94
N ASN A 47 -17.51 -11.40 11.98
CA ASN A 47 -17.91 -11.67 13.35
C ASN A 47 -19.02 -10.70 13.76
N ASN A 48 -20.25 -11.21 13.85
CA ASN A 48 -21.44 -10.43 14.22
C ASN A 48 -21.39 -9.87 15.65
N ASN A 49 -20.58 -10.44 16.54
CA ASN A 49 -20.49 -9.97 17.93
C ASN A 49 -19.61 -8.72 18.02
N THR A 50 -18.52 -8.67 17.24
CA THR A 50 -17.56 -7.56 17.20
C THR A 50 -17.87 -6.56 16.08
N ASN A 51 -18.79 -6.89 15.15
CA ASN A 51 -19.03 -6.15 13.91
C ASN A 51 -17.72 -5.87 13.14
N SER A 52 -16.84 -6.86 13.12
CA SER A 52 -15.55 -6.76 12.45
C SER A 52 -15.29 -7.97 11.56
N CYS A 53 -14.47 -7.76 10.55
CA CYS A 53 -13.98 -8.82 9.69
C CYS A 53 -12.71 -9.46 10.29
N GLU A 54 -12.75 -10.78 10.46
CA GLU A 54 -11.70 -11.56 11.11
C GLU A 54 -11.13 -12.60 10.15
N GLN A 55 -9.87 -12.98 10.36
CA GLN A 55 -9.26 -14.08 9.60
C GLN A 55 -9.94 -15.39 9.97
N LYS A 56 -10.30 -16.21 8.98
CA LYS A 56 -10.80 -17.57 9.23
C LYS A 56 -9.70 -18.42 9.85
N GLU A 57 -10.07 -19.13 10.91
CA GLU A 57 -9.24 -20.20 11.46
C GLU A 57 -9.00 -21.28 10.39
N CYS A 58 -7.76 -21.74 10.17
CA CYS A 58 -7.47 -22.75 9.16
C CYS A 58 -8.37 -23.98 9.33
N SER A 59 -8.61 -24.42 10.57
CA SER A 59 -9.48 -25.56 10.88
C SER A 59 -10.95 -25.37 10.49
N SER A 60 -11.39 -24.14 10.25
CA SER A 60 -12.76 -23.82 9.81
C SER A 60 -12.92 -23.88 8.27
N ILE A 61 -11.80 -23.87 7.53
CA ILE A 61 -11.78 -23.89 6.07
C ILE A 61 -11.98 -25.33 5.59
N LYS A 62 -13.17 -25.61 5.05
CA LYS A 62 -13.52 -26.94 4.52
C LYS A 62 -13.19 -27.13 3.05
N ASP A 63 -13.13 -26.02 2.31
CA ASP A 63 -12.83 -26.05 0.88
C ASP A 63 -11.32 -26.12 0.67
N GLN A 64 -10.86 -27.10 -0.10
CA GLN A 64 -9.44 -27.29 -0.37
C GLN A 64 -8.86 -26.08 -1.08
N GLN A 65 -9.53 -25.54 -2.10
CA GLN A 65 -8.99 -24.41 -2.88
C GLN A 65 -8.80 -23.19 -1.98
N ILE A 66 -9.80 -22.84 -1.18
CA ILE A 66 -9.70 -21.76 -0.19
C ILE A 66 -8.52 -22.00 0.76
N CYS A 67 -8.31 -23.23 1.23
CA CYS A 67 -7.18 -23.53 2.10
C CYS A 67 -5.82 -23.31 1.41
N LEU A 68 -5.71 -23.75 0.14
CA LEU A 68 -4.47 -23.67 -0.63
C LEU A 68 -4.00 -22.24 -0.87
N TYR A 69 -4.92 -21.29 -1.06
CA TYR A 69 -4.55 -19.90 -1.27
C TYR A 69 -4.13 -19.19 0.04
N SER A 70 -4.53 -19.69 1.22
CA SER A 70 -4.26 -19.02 2.49
C SER A 70 -2.76 -19.02 2.84
N GLN A 71 -2.21 -17.86 3.17
CA GLN A 71 -0.78 -17.67 3.47
C GLN A 71 -0.29 -18.44 4.70
N SER A 72 -1.19 -18.74 5.65
CA SER A 72 -0.86 -19.41 6.92
C SER A 72 -1.45 -20.82 7.05
N CYS A 73 -2.15 -21.31 6.02
CA CYS A 73 -2.76 -22.63 6.03
C CYS A 73 -2.17 -23.59 5.00
N GLN A 74 -2.19 -24.87 5.35
CA GLN A 74 -1.90 -26.00 4.48
C GLN A 74 -3.10 -26.95 4.43
N TYR A 75 -3.33 -27.58 3.29
CA TYR A 75 -4.30 -28.65 3.14
C TYR A 75 -3.63 -30.02 3.24
N ARG A 76 -3.97 -30.80 4.27
CA ARG A 76 -3.37 -32.11 4.53
C ARG A 76 -4.40 -33.09 5.06
N ASN A 77 -4.41 -34.31 4.51
CA ASN A 77 -5.30 -35.41 4.93
C ASN A 77 -6.80 -35.01 4.98
N GLY A 78 -7.25 -34.19 4.02
CA GLY A 78 -8.64 -33.73 3.96
C GLY A 78 -8.99 -32.63 4.95
N LYS A 79 -8.01 -31.99 5.58
CA LYS A 79 -8.19 -30.90 6.55
C LYS A 79 -7.29 -29.73 6.23
N CYS A 80 -7.75 -28.53 6.59
CA CYS A 80 -6.96 -27.33 6.53
C CYS A 80 -6.35 -27.03 7.91
N GLU A 81 -5.03 -26.90 7.99
CA GLU A 81 -4.27 -26.78 9.24
C GLU A 81 -3.27 -25.63 9.13
N TYR A 82 -2.87 -25.06 10.26
CA TYR A 82 -1.84 -24.02 10.26
C TYR A 82 -0.47 -24.59 9.89
N PHE A 83 0.37 -23.75 9.30
CA PHE A 83 1.80 -24.00 9.16
C PHE A 83 2.57 -22.68 9.32
N THR A 84 3.88 -22.76 9.63
CA THR A 84 4.70 -21.57 9.89
C THR A 84 5.64 -21.26 8.74
N LYS A 85 6.22 -22.29 8.11
CA LYS A 85 7.13 -22.15 6.97
C LYS A 85 7.02 -23.36 6.06
N CYS A 86 7.35 -23.18 4.78
CA CYS A 86 7.17 -24.20 3.76
C CYS A 86 8.01 -25.46 4.02
N GLU A 87 9.17 -25.31 4.65
CA GLU A 87 10.07 -26.41 5.00
C GLU A 87 9.46 -27.39 6.00
N ASP A 88 8.42 -26.98 6.74
CA ASP A 88 7.69 -27.89 7.65
C ASP A 88 6.77 -28.86 6.89
N LEU A 89 6.46 -28.55 5.62
CA LEU A 89 5.60 -29.36 4.76
C LEU A 89 6.43 -30.47 4.10
N LYS A 90 6.02 -31.73 4.27
CA LYS A 90 6.69 -32.88 3.65
C LYS A 90 6.08 -33.17 2.28
N GLY A 91 6.73 -32.68 1.22
CA GLY A 91 6.36 -32.98 -0.16
C GLY A 91 7.61 -33.26 -0.99
N LYS A 92 7.63 -34.41 -1.67
CA LYS A 92 8.75 -34.87 -2.49
C LYS A 92 8.74 -34.29 -3.90
N THR A 93 7.58 -33.81 -4.34
CA THR A 93 7.39 -33.25 -5.67
C THR A 93 6.72 -31.88 -5.59
N ILE A 94 6.94 -31.05 -6.61
CA ILE A 94 6.26 -29.76 -6.80
C ILE A 94 4.73 -29.95 -6.73
N SER A 95 4.22 -31.01 -7.36
CA SER A 95 2.78 -31.30 -7.36
C SER A 95 2.23 -31.63 -5.96
N GLU A 96 2.98 -32.36 -5.12
CA GLU A 96 2.57 -32.62 -3.74
C GLU A 96 2.55 -31.33 -2.92
N CYS A 97 3.57 -30.50 -3.07
CA CYS A 97 3.70 -29.22 -2.38
C CYS A 97 2.61 -28.22 -2.79
N TYR A 98 2.32 -28.13 -4.09
CA TYR A 98 1.21 -27.35 -4.64
C TYR A 98 -0.16 -27.79 -4.09
N GLN A 99 -0.36 -29.08 -3.87
CA GLN A 99 -1.58 -29.62 -3.27
C GLN A 99 -1.68 -29.41 -1.75
N MET A 100 -0.62 -28.91 -1.10
CA MET A 100 -0.62 -28.53 0.31
C MET A 100 -0.78 -27.03 0.51
N SER A 101 -0.05 -26.20 -0.24
CA SER A 101 -0.20 -24.74 -0.17
C SER A 101 0.34 -24.08 -1.45
N LEU A 102 -0.39 -23.09 -1.96
CA LEU A 102 0.08 -22.26 -3.08
C LEU A 102 1.20 -21.31 -2.69
N ASN A 103 1.51 -21.17 -1.40
CA ASN A 103 2.64 -20.37 -0.94
C ASN A 103 3.94 -21.19 -0.86
N CYS A 104 3.84 -22.52 -0.98
CA CYS A 104 4.93 -23.47 -0.82
C CYS A 104 5.01 -24.40 -2.02
N ARG A 105 5.20 -23.84 -3.22
CA ARG A 105 5.07 -24.61 -4.48
C ARG A 105 6.30 -25.42 -4.85
N GLU A 106 7.44 -25.10 -4.26
CA GLU A 106 8.73 -25.70 -4.61
C GLU A 106 9.00 -26.94 -3.75
N SER A 107 9.89 -27.84 -4.19
CA SER A 107 10.31 -29.01 -3.42
C SER A 107 11.80 -29.29 -3.60
N ASN A 108 12.47 -29.70 -2.53
CA ASN A 108 13.85 -30.21 -2.57
C ASN A 108 13.93 -31.75 -2.60
N GLY A 109 12.80 -32.44 -2.84
CA GLY A 109 12.71 -33.90 -2.84
C GLY A 109 12.30 -34.52 -1.50
N GLU A 110 12.25 -33.74 -0.41
CA GLU A 110 11.78 -34.17 0.91
C GLU A 110 10.79 -33.19 1.53
N HIS A 111 11.07 -31.90 1.40
CA HIS A 111 10.32 -30.79 1.96
C HIS A 111 9.87 -29.83 0.87
N CYS A 112 8.76 -29.14 1.14
CA CYS A 112 8.36 -28.01 0.33
C CYS A 112 9.24 -26.79 0.65
N LEU A 113 9.34 -25.88 -0.30
CA LEU A 113 10.11 -24.66 -0.19
C LEU A 113 9.21 -23.46 -0.51
N PRO A 114 9.51 -22.27 0.05
CA PRO A 114 8.79 -21.05 -0.30
C PRO A 114 8.92 -20.79 -1.79
N HIS A 115 7.92 -20.09 -2.32
CA HIS A 115 7.92 -19.75 -3.73
C HIS A 115 9.01 -18.70 -4.04
N ASP A 116 10.09 -19.13 -4.69
CA ASP A 116 11.10 -18.24 -5.26
C ASP A 116 10.76 -17.98 -6.73
N PHE A 117 10.38 -16.74 -7.04
CA PHE A 117 9.86 -16.35 -8.35
C PHE A 117 10.93 -16.42 -9.45
N GLU A 118 12.20 -16.16 -9.12
CA GLU A 118 13.23 -15.86 -10.13
C GLU A 118 13.82 -17.09 -10.82
N GLY A 119 13.55 -18.30 -10.33
CA GLY A 119 14.08 -19.55 -10.89
C GLY A 119 13.04 -20.60 -11.26
N ARG A 120 11.74 -20.26 -11.25
CA ARG A 120 10.66 -21.25 -11.36
C ARG A 120 10.70 -22.03 -12.68
N CYS A 121 10.70 -21.30 -13.80
CA CYS A 121 10.52 -21.94 -15.11
C CYS A 121 11.75 -22.76 -15.52
N ASP A 122 12.97 -22.34 -15.13
CA ASP A 122 14.22 -23.01 -15.50
C ASP A 122 14.33 -24.45 -14.95
N LYS A 123 13.52 -24.82 -13.95
CA LYS A 123 13.49 -26.17 -13.37
C LYS A 123 12.77 -27.18 -14.27
N PHE A 124 11.90 -26.73 -15.17
CA PHE A 124 11.16 -27.61 -16.06
C PHE A 124 12.01 -27.98 -17.28
N ILE A 125 12.34 -29.27 -17.38
CA ILE A 125 13.21 -29.80 -18.44
C ILE A 125 12.44 -30.26 -19.69
N ASN A 126 11.10 -30.26 -19.66
CA ASN A 126 10.27 -30.65 -20.79
C ASN A 126 9.03 -29.76 -20.94
N GLU A 127 8.53 -29.67 -22.17
CA GLU A 127 7.38 -28.86 -22.58
C GLU A 127 6.11 -29.20 -21.79
N GLY A 128 5.85 -30.48 -21.56
CA GLY A 128 4.63 -30.93 -20.88
C GLY A 128 4.54 -30.56 -19.39
N GLU A 129 5.67 -30.34 -18.73
CA GLU A 129 5.72 -29.79 -17.37
C GLU A 129 5.62 -28.26 -17.38
N CYS A 130 6.36 -27.62 -18.28
CA CYS A 130 6.35 -26.17 -18.44
C CYS A 130 4.94 -25.64 -18.76
N ASP A 131 4.24 -26.28 -19.69
CA ASP A 131 2.91 -25.87 -20.15
C ASP A 131 1.79 -26.12 -19.12
N LYS A 132 2.08 -26.79 -18.00
CA LYS A 132 1.13 -26.91 -16.88
C LYS A 132 1.18 -25.70 -15.95
N ASP A 133 2.31 -25.00 -15.90
CA ASP A 133 2.46 -23.81 -15.07
C ASP A 133 1.98 -22.57 -15.83
N VAL A 134 0.98 -21.87 -15.29
CA VAL A 134 0.34 -20.71 -15.94
C VAL A 134 1.30 -19.56 -16.19
N ASP A 135 2.39 -19.50 -15.43
CA ASP A 135 3.37 -18.41 -15.42
C ASP A 135 4.57 -18.70 -16.34
N CYS A 136 4.65 -19.91 -16.88
CA CYS A 136 5.76 -20.37 -17.71
C CYS A 136 5.34 -20.69 -19.16
N LEU A 137 6.31 -20.57 -20.06
CA LEU A 137 6.14 -20.84 -21.49
C LEU A 137 7.33 -21.62 -22.04
N TRP A 138 7.07 -22.71 -22.77
CA TRP A 138 8.12 -23.47 -23.43
C TRP A 138 8.58 -22.78 -24.72
N LYS A 139 9.85 -22.35 -24.76
CA LYS A 139 10.42 -21.63 -25.90
C LYS A 139 11.86 -22.05 -26.13
N ASP A 140 12.19 -22.38 -27.38
CA ASP A 140 13.56 -22.73 -27.80
C ASP A 140 14.18 -23.86 -26.95
N SER A 141 13.39 -24.92 -26.69
CA SER A 141 13.77 -26.08 -25.88
C SER A 141 14.13 -25.78 -24.42
N LYS A 142 13.67 -24.64 -23.90
CA LYS A 142 13.75 -24.29 -22.48
C LYS A 142 12.41 -23.73 -22.00
N CYS A 143 12.14 -23.90 -20.73
CA CYS A 143 10.98 -23.27 -20.10
C CYS A 143 11.38 -21.89 -19.59
N ILE A 144 10.66 -20.85 -19.98
CA ILE A 144 10.95 -19.46 -19.59
C ILE A 144 9.77 -18.84 -18.88
N LEU A 145 10.04 -17.80 -18.09
CA LEU A 145 9.01 -16.98 -17.46
C LEU A 145 8.23 -16.18 -18.52
N TRP A 146 6.90 -16.25 -18.45
CA TRP A 146 6.00 -15.60 -19.41
C TRP A 146 5.76 -14.12 -19.06
N ASN A 147 6.67 -13.25 -19.50
CA ASN A 147 6.65 -11.83 -19.13
C ASN A 147 5.94 -10.91 -20.12
N ASN A 148 5.46 -11.42 -21.26
CA ASN A 148 4.73 -10.60 -22.24
C ASN A 148 3.79 -11.48 -23.08
N CYS A 149 2.55 -11.03 -23.28
CA CYS A 149 1.56 -11.72 -24.13
C CYS A 149 2.09 -12.11 -25.52
N GLN A 150 2.93 -11.29 -26.15
CA GLN A 150 3.51 -11.57 -27.48
C GLN A 150 4.41 -12.82 -27.52
N GLN A 151 4.85 -13.34 -26.37
CA GLN A 151 5.60 -14.60 -26.30
C GLN A 151 4.71 -15.82 -26.64
N ALA A 152 3.39 -15.73 -26.43
CA ALA A 152 2.45 -16.77 -26.81
C ALA A 152 2.17 -16.73 -28.33
N LYS A 153 2.74 -17.70 -29.05
CA LYS A 153 2.58 -17.84 -30.50
C LYS A 153 1.32 -18.59 -30.92
N GLN A 154 0.57 -19.14 -29.96
CA GLN A 154 -0.62 -19.93 -30.21
C GLN A 154 -1.80 -19.35 -29.44
N LYS A 155 -2.98 -19.38 -30.05
CA LYS A 155 -4.24 -18.94 -29.43
C LYS A 155 -4.51 -19.65 -28.11
N THR A 156 -4.31 -20.96 -28.05
CA THR A 156 -4.50 -21.78 -26.84
C THR A 156 -3.61 -21.34 -25.70
N LEU A 157 -2.34 -21.01 -25.97
CA LEU A 157 -1.43 -20.47 -24.97
C LEU A 157 -1.91 -19.10 -24.49
N CYS A 158 -2.22 -18.18 -25.42
CA CYS A 158 -2.71 -16.85 -25.09
C CYS A 158 -3.94 -16.88 -24.17
N GLN A 159 -4.88 -17.79 -24.45
CA GLN A 159 -6.11 -17.97 -23.68
C GLN A 159 -5.92 -18.54 -22.27
N ARG A 160 -4.71 -19.00 -21.90
CA ARG A 160 -4.39 -19.40 -20.52
C ARG A 160 -4.36 -18.22 -19.55
N GLN A 161 -4.24 -16.99 -20.07
CA GLN A 161 -4.11 -15.76 -19.28
C GLN A 161 -5.25 -14.76 -19.63
N PRO A 162 -6.52 -15.10 -19.37
CA PRO A 162 -7.69 -14.34 -19.84
C PRO A 162 -7.90 -12.97 -19.17
N TYR A 163 -7.10 -12.65 -18.14
CA TYR A 163 -7.09 -11.35 -17.46
C TYR A 163 -5.95 -10.44 -17.93
N THR A 164 -5.08 -10.96 -18.77
CA THR A 164 -3.84 -10.31 -19.19
C THR A 164 -3.75 -10.23 -20.70
N CYS A 165 -4.10 -11.31 -21.39
CA CYS A 165 -3.80 -11.48 -22.80
C CYS A 165 -5.05 -11.78 -23.62
N ASP A 166 -5.17 -11.12 -24.77
CA ASP A 166 -6.20 -11.34 -25.77
C ASP A 166 -5.57 -11.78 -27.09
N TRP A 167 -6.17 -12.78 -27.75
CA TRP A 167 -5.71 -13.24 -29.05
C TRP A 167 -6.32 -12.39 -30.17
N SER A 168 -5.48 -11.67 -30.91
CA SER A 168 -5.93 -10.91 -32.08
C SER A 168 -5.98 -11.82 -33.30
N GLU A 169 -7.18 -12.24 -33.70
CA GLU A 169 -7.38 -13.04 -34.92
C GLU A 169 -6.90 -12.30 -36.18
N THR A 170 -7.06 -10.98 -36.22
CA THR A 170 -6.64 -10.14 -37.36
C THR A 170 -5.13 -10.11 -37.54
N LEU A 171 -4.38 -10.02 -36.43
CA LEU A 171 -2.93 -9.93 -36.46
C LEU A 171 -2.25 -11.29 -36.30
N ASN A 172 -3.02 -12.32 -35.91
CA ASN A 172 -2.52 -13.65 -35.54
C ASN A 172 -1.42 -13.58 -34.47
N ILE A 173 -1.62 -12.69 -33.48
CA ILE A 173 -0.71 -12.49 -32.34
C ILE A 173 -1.50 -12.40 -31.03
N CYS A 174 -0.86 -12.82 -29.95
CA CYS A 174 -1.33 -12.57 -28.60
C CYS A 174 -0.91 -11.15 -28.16
N LYS A 175 -1.86 -10.34 -27.72
CA LYS A 175 -1.64 -8.95 -27.30
C LYS A 175 -2.09 -8.74 -25.87
N GLN A 176 -1.62 -7.64 -25.27
CA GLN A 176 -2.13 -7.20 -23.98
C GLN A 176 -3.62 -6.93 -24.07
N GLN A 177 -4.35 -7.37 -23.07
CA GLN A 177 -5.77 -7.12 -22.91
C GLN A 177 -6.01 -5.66 -22.53
N GLU A 178 -7.21 -5.17 -22.78
CA GLU A 178 -7.65 -3.82 -22.43
C GLU A 178 -9.02 -3.94 -21.76
N CYS A 179 -9.40 -3.01 -20.89
CA CYS A 179 -10.71 -3.04 -20.24
C CYS A 179 -11.85 -3.12 -21.26
N THR A 180 -11.70 -2.45 -22.41
CA THR A 180 -12.66 -2.42 -23.54
C THR A 180 -13.00 -3.79 -24.12
N LYS A 181 -12.24 -4.83 -23.79
CA LYS A 181 -12.47 -6.21 -24.22
C LYS A 181 -13.54 -6.94 -23.42
N TYR A 182 -13.82 -6.51 -22.20
CA TYR A 182 -14.91 -7.10 -21.43
C TYR A 182 -16.24 -6.58 -21.95
N ASP A 183 -17.11 -7.52 -22.36
CA ASP A 183 -18.45 -7.27 -22.90
C ASP A 183 -19.56 -7.50 -21.86
N ASN A 184 -19.18 -7.78 -20.62
CA ASN A 184 -20.09 -8.00 -19.50
C ASN A 184 -19.61 -7.26 -18.24
N GLN A 185 -20.56 -6.64 -17.54
CA GLN A 185 -20.37 -6.01 -16.23
C GLN A 185 -19.67 -6.93 -15.23
N ASN A 186 -20.04 -8.22 -15.17
CA ASN A 186 -19.49 -9.16 -14.19
C ASN A 186 -18.01 -9.49 -14.40
N THR A 187 -17.52 -9.35 -15.64
CA THR A 187 -16.10 -9.61 -15.99
C THR A 187 -15.28 -8.32 -16.06
N CYS A 188 -15.92 -7.15 -16.00
CA CYS A 188 -15.29 -5.85 -16.05
C CYS A 188 -14.72 -5.46 -14.67
N GLN A 189 -13.56 -6.03 -14.34
CA GLN A 189 -12.94 -5.84 -13.02
C GLN A 189 -11.53 -5.26 -13.13
N ILE A 190 -10.59 -6.02 -13.71
CA ILE A 190 -9.20 -5.60 -13.85
C ILE A 190 -8.59 -6.12 -15.15
N VAL A 191 -7.45 -5.54 -15.51
CA VAL A 191 -6.52 -6.10 -16.51
C VAL A 191 -5.11 -6.05 -15.94
N LEU A 192 -4.44 -7.20 -15.86
CA LEU A 192 -3.02 -7.26 -15.47
C LEU A 192 -2.17 -6.59 -16.54
N LEU A 193 -1.01 -6.03 -16.19
CA LEU A 193 -0.15 -5.36 -17.16
C LEU A 193 0.69 -6.33 -18.01
N ASP A 194 1.03 -7.48 -17.45
CA ASP A 194 1.77 -8.57 -18.09
C ASP A 194 1.43 -9.90 -17.38
N PRO A 195 1.72 -11.09 -17.96
CA PRO A 195 1.21 -12.35 -17.42
C PRO A 195 1.75 -12.71 -16.03
N ASN A 196 2.98 -12.29 -15.74
CA ASN A 196 3.61 -12.40 -14.43
C ASN A 196 3.68 -11.06 -13.69
N SER A 197 2.92 -10.07 -14.14
CA SER A 197 2.91 -8.78 -13.48
C SER A 197 2.11 -8.86 -12.20
N HIS A 198 2.68 -8.35 -11.13
CA HIS A 198 1.92 -8.01 -9.94
C HIS A 198 1.11 -6.73 -10.15
N PHE A 199 1.21 -6.09 -11.30
CA PHE A 199 0.55 -4.82 -11.58
C PHE A 199 -0.71 -4.98 -12.43
N PHE A 200 -1.75 -4.21 -12.11
CA PHE A 200 -3.00 -4.19 -12.87
C PHE A 200 -3.58 -2.78 -13.03
N LYS A 201 -4.49 -2.67 -13.99
CA LYS A 201 -5.41 -1.54 -14.19
C LYS A 201 -6.79 -1.95 -13.70
N ILE A 202 -7.52 -1.00 -13.11
CA ILE A 202 -8.91 -1.18 -12.74
C ILE A 202 -9.79 -0.91 -13.95
N CYS A 203 -10.85 -1.71 -14.09
CA CYS A 203 -11.89 -1.50 -15.06
C CYS A 203 -13.24 -1.26 -14.38
N THR A 204 -14.08 -0.42 -14.97
CA THR A 204 -15.48 -0.21 -14.55
C THR A 204 -16.44 -0.30 -15.72
N TRP A 205 -17.63 -0.83 -15.45
CA TRP A 205 -18.66 -0.96 -16.46
C TRP A 205 -19.39 0.36 -16.69
N ASN A 206 -19.27 0.93 -17.88
CA ASN A 206 -19.99 2.12 -18.27
C ASN A 206 -21.40 1.73 -18.75
N HIS A 207 -22.40 1.91 -17.90
CA HIS A 207 -23.80 1.58 -18.21
C HIS A 207 -24.40 2.42 -19.35
N THR A 208 -23.85 3.61 -19.64
CA THR A 208 -24.32 4.44 -20.76
C THR A 208 -23.82 3.90 -22.10
N GLN A 209 -22.57 3.42 -22.14
CA GLN A 209 -21.96 2.88 -23.35
C GLN A 209 -22.14 1.35 -23.50
N ASN A 210 -22.62 0.67 -22.46
CA ASN A 210 -22.60 -0.80 -22.34
C ASN A 210 -21.22 -1.38 -22.69
N GLN A 211 -20.18 -0.73 -22.16
CA GLN A 211 -18.79 -1.09 -22.43
C GLN A 211 -17.98 -0.96 -21.14
N CYS A 212 -16.98 -1.82 -20.99
CA CYS A 212 -16.01 -1.73 -19.92
C CYS A 212 -14.91 -0.70 -20.26
N GLU A 213 -14.58 0.19 -19.33
CA GLU A 213 -13.57 1.23 -19.49
C GLU A 213 -12.54 1.21 -18.37
N GLU A 214 -11.36 1.79 -18.60
CA GLU A 214 -10.36 1.97 -17.54
C GLU A 214 -10.88 2.94 -16.49
N SER A 215 -10.60 2.66 -15.22
CA SER A 215 -11.09 3.43 -14.09
C SER A 215 -9.99 3.69 -13.07
N ARG A 216 -10.34 4.47 -12.05
CA ARG A 216 -9.49 4.72 -10.89
C ARG A 216 -10.14 4.15 -9.64
N PRO A 217 -9.35 3.79 -8.60
CA PRO A 217 -9.91 3.23 -7.37
C PRO A 217 -10.99 4.12 -6.77
N ASP A 218 -10.76 5.43 -6.71
CA ASP A 218 -11.66 6.44 -6.12
C ASP A 218 -13.02 6.55 -6.82
N ALA A 219 -13.15 6.05 -8.05
CA ALA A 219 -14.41 5.99 -8.78
C ALA A 219 -15.23 4.72 -8.51
N LEU A 220 -14.66 3.72 -7.82
CA LEU A 220 -15.35 2.48 -7.50
C LEU A 220 -16.38 2.69 -6.39
N PRO A 221 -17.63 2.21 -6.52
CA PRO A 221 -18.60 2.20 -5.44
C PRO A 221 -18.23 1.18 -4.35
N SER A 222 -18.87 1.32 -3.19
CA SER A 222 -18.57 0.49 -2.01
C SER A 222 -18.64 -1.01 -2.28
N ASP A 223 -19.62 -1.46 -3.06
CA ASP A 223 -19.89 -2.88 -3.38
C ASP A 223 -18.87 -3.53 -4.32
N THR A 224 -18.08 -2.73 -5.04
CA THR A 224 -17.07 -3.23 -5.99
C THR A 224 -15.65 -2.83 -5.62
N CYS A 225 -15.45 -1.88 -4.69
CA CYS A 225 -14.13 -1.39 -4.32
C CYS A 225 -13.14 -2.52 -3.99
N ALA A 226 -13.48 -3.42 -3.06
CA ALA A 226 -12.58 -4.51 -2.69
C ALA A 226 -12.44 -5.55 -3.81
N THR A 227 -13.55 -6.02 -4.39
CA THR A 227 -13.53 -7.13 -5.36
C THR A 227 -12.89 -6.73 -6.70
N ASN A 228 -13.20 -5.55 -7.23
CA ASN A 228 -12.62 -5.04 -8.48
C ASN A 228 -11.17 -4.56 -8.32
N THR A 229 -10.62 -4.56 -7.10
CA THR A 229 -9.20 -4.27 -6.87
C THR A 229 -8.43 -5.49 -6.35
N PHE A 230 -9.02 -6.69 -6.43
CA PHE A 230 -8.46 -7.92 -5.86
C PHE A 230 -8.05 -7.74 -4.39
N PHE A 231 -8.89 -7.03 -3.65
CA PHE A 231 -8.75 -6.67 -2.25
C PHE A 231 -7.50 -5.85 -1.97
N THR A 232 -6.88 -5.18 -2.94
CA THR A 232 -5.78 -4.23 -2.68
C THR A 232 -6.26 -2.86 -2.25
N TYR A 233 -7.56 -2.62 -2.39
CA TYR A 233 -8.29 -1.51 -1.80
C TYR A 233 -9.49 -2.05 -1.00
N HIS A 234 -10.01 -1.22 -0.10
CA HIS A 234 -11.24 -1.45 0.65
C HIS A 234 -12.02 -0.14 0.77
N TRP A 235 -13.30 -0.23 1.08
CA TRP A 235 -14.10 0.93 1.35
C TRP A 235 -13.66 1.56 2.69
N SER A 236 -13.37 2.85 2.67
CA SER A 236 -12.90 3.58 3.86
C SER A 236 -13.95 3.71 4.95
N SER A 237 -15.23 3.52 4.63
CA SER A 237 -16.35 3.75 5.55
C SER A 237 -17.16 2.50 5.88
N THR A 238 -17.95 2.57 6.94
CA THR A 238 -19.04 1.61 7.20
C THR A 238 -20.36 2.02 6.54
N LYS A 239 -20.42 3.21 5.89
CA LYS A 239 -21.61 3.79 5.25
C LYS A 239 -21.43 3.97 3.75
N ILE A 240 -22.53 4.37 3.07
CA ILE A 240 -22.55 4.70 1.63
C ILE A 240 -21.63 5.88 1.28
N SER A 241 -21.40 6.80 2.22
CA SER A 241 -20.46 7.91 2.04
C SER A 241 -19.05 7.45 2.40
N GLY A 242 -18.27 7.09 1.40
CA GLY A 242 -16.88 6.71 1.55
C GLY A 242 -16.16 6.83 0.21
N TYR A 243 -14.95 6.30 0.17
CA TYR A 243 -14.15 6.19 -1.03
C TYR A 243 -13.32 4.91 -0.97
N CYS A 244 -12.88 4.42 -2.14
CA CYS A 244 -12.04 3.25 -2.20
C CYS A 244 -10.60 3.60 -1.77
N GLN A 245 -10.19 3.07 -0.62
CA GLN A 245 -8.90 3.34 0.02
C GLN A 245 -7.96 2.17 -0.15
N GLN A 246 -6.68 2.45 -0.46
CA GLN A 246 -5.68 1.40 -0.60
C GLN A 246 -5.49 0.70 0.75
N CYS A 247 -5.47 -0.63 0.73
CA CYS A 247 -5.10 -1.43 1.89
C CYS A 247 -3.67 -1.05 2.29
N LEU A 248 -3.47 -0.80 3.58
CA LEU A 248 -2.12 -0.67 4.12
C LEU A 248 -1.50 -2.05 4.00
N SER A 249 -0.46 -2.19 3.16
CA SER A 249 0.39 -3.38 3.24
C SER A 249 0.87 -3.46 4.69
N PRO A 250 0.69 -4.60 5.39
CA PRO A 250 1.20 -4.74 6.76
C PRO A 250 2.68 -4.31 6.81
N SER A 251 3.44 -4.63 5.75
CA SER A 251 4.86 -4.37 5.62
C SER A 251 5.25 -2.94 5.25
N VAL A 252 4.30 -2.04 4.99
CA VAL A 252 4.59 -0.65 4.62
C VAL A 252 3.47 0.25 5.12
N GLN A 253 3.48 0.57 6.42
CA GLN A 253 3.16 1.96 6.74
C GLN A 253 4.21 2.80 6.03
N LYS A 254 3.85 3.35 4.86
CA LYS A 254 4.54 4.52 4.36
C LYS A 254 4.45 5.49 5.53
N PRO A 255 5.56 5.88 6.15
CA PRO A 255 5.49 6.94 7.13
C PRO A 255 4.75 8.09 6.46
N SER A 256 3.80 8.72 7.16
CA SER A 256 3.21 10.00 6.72
C SER A 256 4.35 10.78 6.12
N HIS A 257 4.26 11.04 4.81
CA HIS A 257 5.38 11.55 4.06
C HIS A 257 5.66 12.92 4.67
N LYS A 258 6.68 12.98 5.54
CA LYS A 258 7.17 14.24 6.06
C LYS A 258 7.80 14.93 4.86
N HIS A 259 6.99 15.67 4.13
CA HIS A 259 7.47 16.47 3.02
C HIS A 259 8.24 17.66 3.59
N CYS A 260 9.31 18.03 2.90
CA CYS A 260 9.98 19.30 3.14
C CYS A 260 8.95 20.43 3.16
N LEU A 261 9.01 21.31 4.17
CA LEU A 261 8.26 22.57 4.13
C LEU A 261 8.57 23.26 2.80
N CYS A 262 7.56 23.74 2.07
CA CYS A 262 7.77 24.30 0.73
C CYS A 262 8.87 25.38 0.73
N LYS A 263 8.92 26.21 1.78
CA LYS A 263 9.97 27.24 1.98
C LYS A 263 11.41 26.71 2.03
N SER A 264 11.60 25.43 2.36
CA SER A 264 12.93 24.78 2.43
C SER A 264 13.38 24.23 1.07
N ILE A 265 12.46 24.13 0.11
CA ILE A 265 12.73 23.65 -1.24
C ILE A 265 13.25 24.82 -2.08
N SER A 266 14.53 24.78 -2.43
CA SER A 266 15.21 25.88 -3.13
C SER A 266 15.20 25.77 -4.66
N THR A 267 14.68 24.68 -5.21
CA THR A 267 14.70 24.40 -6.64
C THR A 267 13.31 24.20 -7.22
N GLN A 268 13.08 24.70 -8.44
CA GLN A 268 11.81 24.54 -9.13
C GLN A 268 11.46 23.07 -9.38
N LEU A 269 12.46 22.25 -9.73
CA LEU A 269 12.25 20.83 -10.02
C LEU A 269 11.76 20.06 -8.79
N ASP A 270 12.43 20.22 -7.65
CA ASP A 270 12.03 19.55 -6.40
C ASP A 270 10.66 20.06 -5.94
N CYS A 271 10.37 21.35 -6.17
CA CYS A 271 9.07 21.94 -5.83
C CYS A 271 7.93 21.32 -6.66
N GLN A 272 8.16 21.12 -7.96
CA GLN A 272 7.18 20.48 -8.86
C GLN A 272 6.95 19.00 -8.54
N GLN A 273 7.90 18.35 -7.89
CA GLN A 273 7.75 16.97 -7.41
C GLN A 273 7.00 16.88 -6.08
N ASN A 274 6.82 18.00 -5.36
CA ASN A 274 6.03 18.05 -4.14
C ASN A 274 4.58 18.40 -4.45
N GLN A 275 3.66 17.47 -4.21
CA GLN A 275 2.22 17.67 -4.50
C GLN A 275 1.56 18.75 -3.63
N THR A 276 2.17 19.13 -2.51
CA THR A 276 1.63 20.16 -1.60
C THR A 276 2.21 21.55 -1.86
N CYS A 277 3.12 21.69 -2.84
CA CYS A 277 3.79 22.94 -3.14
C CYS A 277 3.60 23.38 -4.60
N THR A 278 3.81 24.67 -4.86
CA THR A 278 3.89 25.27 -6.19
C THR A 278 5.05 26.24 -6.26
N TRP A 279 5.75 26.26 -7.39
CA TRP A 279 6.78 27.26 -7.67
C TRP A 279 6.16 28.57 -8.16
N LYS A 280 6.19 29.61 -7.32
CA LYS A 280 5.66 30.96 -7.61
C LYS A 280 6.74 32.00 -7.29
N GLU A 281 6.95 32.93 -8.22
CA GLU A 281 7.83 34.10 -8.05
C GLU A 281 9.29 33.75 -7.65
N GLY A 282 9.82 32.63 -8.15
CA GLY A 282 11.19 32.20 -7.84
C GLY A 282 11.36 31.54 -6.48
N SER A 283 10.25 31.16 -5.82
CA SER A 283 10.24 30.46 -4.55
C SER A 283 9.25 29.30 -4.58
N CYS A 284 9.50 28.27 -3.76
CA CYS A 284 8.54 27.19 -3.56
C CYS A 284 7.59 27.56 -2.41
N GLN A 285 6.30 27.65 -2.72
CA GLN A 285 5.24 28.07 -1.80
C GLN A 285 4.25 26.92 -1.59
N GLU A 286 3.59 26.89 -0.44
CA GLU A 286 2.54 25.91 -0.14
C GLU A 286 1.30 26.20 -1.00
N ASN A 287 0.66 25.15 -1.52
CA ASN A 287 -0.60 25.30 -2.26
C ASN A 287 -1.73 25.68 -1.31
N ASN A 288 -2.63 26.57 -1.75
CA ASN A 288 -3.90 26.75 -1.07
C ASN A 288 -4.68 25.43 -1.13
N CYS A 289 -5.47 25.08 -0.11
CA CYS A 289 -6.22 23.82 -0.09
C CYS A 289 -7.09 23.65 -1.35
N SER A 290 -7.70 24.73 -1.85
CA SER A 290 -8.53 24.72 -3.06
C SER A 290 -7.79 24.42 -4.37
N GLU A 291 -6.46 24.46 -4.38
CA GLU A 291 -5.60 24.14 -5.54
C GLU A 291 -5.16 22.66 -5.55
N ILE A 292 -5.57 21.87 -4.54
CA ILE A 292 -5.13 20.48 -4.35
C ILE A 292 -6.24 19.50 -4.71
N ASP A 293 -6.04 18.78 -5.81
CA ASP A 293 -7.00 17.75 -6.29
C ASP A 293 -6.72 16.35 -5.70
N SER A 294 -5.56 16.15 -5.08
CA SER A 294 -5.15 14.85 -4.51
C SER A 294 -5.59 14.74 -3.04
N PRO A 295 -6.44 13.75 -2.67
CA PRO A 295 -6.83 13.53 -1.27
C PRO A 295 -5.62 13.38 -0.35
N GLN A 296 -4.63 12.58 -0.77
CA GLN A 296 -3.44 12.33 0.05
C GLN A 296 -2.64 13.62 0.28
N ALA A 297 -2.41 14.43 -0.76
CA ALA A 297 -1.70 15.69 -0.62
C ALA A 297 -2.46 16.66 0.31
N CYS A 298 -3.79 16.66 0.24
CA CYS A 298 -4.64 17.47 1.12
C CYS A 298 -4.52 17.05 2.59
N ILE A 299 -4.60 15.75 2.88
CA ILE A 299 -4.54 15.19 4.24
C ILE A 299 -3.18 15.44 4.92
N GLU A 300 -2.10 15.52 4.13
CA GLU A 300 -0.76 15.78 4.64
C GLU A 300 -0.55 17.23 5.08
N LEU A 301 -1.37 18.18 4.62
CA LEU A 301 -1.29 19.58 5.02
C LEU A 301 -2.08 19.82 6.31
N ASP A 302 -1.37 20.31 7.32
CA ASP A 302 -1.90 20.58 8.65
C ASP A 302 -3.08 21.57 8.69
N HIS A 303 -3.17 22.42 7.66
CA HIS A 303 -4.19 23.45 7.51
C HIS A 303 -5.25 23.09 6.45
N CYS A 304 -5.22 21.89 5.87
CA CYS A 304 -6.20 21.42 4.89
C CYS A 304 -6.97 20.19 5.35
N ALA A 305 -8.17 20.00 4.81
CA ALA A 305 -9.03 18.86 5.09
C ALA A 305 -9.62 18.31 3.80
N TRP A 306 -9.55 16.99 3.61
CA TRP A 306 -10.26 16.33 2.53
C TRP A 306 -11.69 16.01 2.98
N PHE A 307 -12.67 16.70 2.41
CA PHE A 307 -14.06 16.52 2.79
C PHE A 307 -14.98 16.69 1.60
N ALA A 308 -15.94 15.78 1.43
CA ALA A 308 -16.87 15.78 0.30
C ALA A 308 -16.19 15.87 -1.07
N ASN A 309 -15.10 15.11 -1.25
CA ASN A 309 -14.28 15.04 -2.47
C ASN A 309 -13.67 16.38 -2.92
N VAL A 310 -13.45 17.30 -2.00
CA VAL A 310 -12.73 18.54 -2.21
C VAL A 310 -11.76 18.80 -1.08
N CYS A 311 -10.62 19.42 -1.40
CA CYS A 311 -9.68 19.88 -0.39
C CYS A 311 -10.09 21.30 0.07
N ILE A 312 -10.38 21.45 1.36
CA ILE A 312 -10.84 22.69 1.98
C ILE A 312 -9.92 23.10 3.12
N GLU A 313 -10.01 24.37 3.54
CA GLU A 313 -9.32 24.84 4.75
C GLU A 313 -9.80 24.06 5.99
N PHE A 314 -8.84 23.53 6.74
CA PHE A 314 -9.09 22.82 7.98
C PHE A 314 -9.28 23.82 9.13
N THR A 315 -10.31 23.57 9.93
CA THR A 315 -10.65 24.43 11.07
C THR A 315 -10.44 23.70 12.39
N GLN A 316 -11.14 22.58 12.60
CA GLN A 316 -11.02 21.72 13.77
C GLN A 316 -11.66 20.36 13.49
N CYS A 317 -11.18 19.31 14.14
CA CYS A 317 -11.68 17.95 13.95
C CYS A 317 -13.14 17.78 14.35
N GLU A 318 -13.58 18.52 15.36
CA GLU A 318 -14.93 18.47 15.92
C GLU A 318 -16.02 18.89 14.91
N ASN A 319 -15.64 19.52 13.80
CA ASN A 319 -16.55 19.87 12.70
C ASN A 319 -16.91 18.68 11.81
N TYR A 320 -16.19 17.57 11.95
CA TYR A 320 -16.35 16.40 11.10
C TYR A 320 -16.91 15.23 11.90
N LYS A 321 -17.85 14.53 11.26
CA LYS A 321 -18.39 13.26 11.75
C LYS A 321 -17.72 12.12 11.02
N ALA A 322 -17.36 11.11 11.79
CA ALA A 322 -16.73 9.90 11.30
C ALA A 322 -17.07 8.75 12.25
N PHE A 323 -17.01 7.53 11.75
CA PHE A 323 -17.36 6.30 12.47
C PHE A 323 -16.11 5.48 12.84
N SER A 324 -14.93 5.90 12.37
CA SER A 324 -13.66 5.25 12.68
C SER A 324 -12.52 6.27 12.83
N ASN A 325 -11.45 5.88 13.51
CA ASN A 325 -10.21 6.68 13.56
C ASN A 325 -9.64 6.92 12.15
N LEU A 326 -9.73 5.92 11.28
CA LEU A 326 -9.23 5.99 9.92
C LEU A 326 -10.02 7.02 9.09
N GLU A 327 -11.34 7.06 9.23
CA GLU A 327 -12.17 8.08 8.61
C GLU A 327 -11.81 9.49 9.11
N CYS A 328 -11.57 9.68 10.41
CA CYS A 328 -11.09 10.96 10.93
C CYS A 328 -9.74 11.36 10.33
N GLN A 329 -8.79 10.42 10.30
CA GLN A 329 -7.46 10.64 9.73
C GLN A 329 -7.51 10.88 8.21
N SER A 330 -8.51 10.34 7.51
CA SER A 330 -8.74 10.61 6.09
C SER A 330 -9.26 12.01 5.79
N ILE A 331 -9.78 12.72 6.80
CA ILE A 331 -10.16 14.12 6.65
C ILE A 331 -8.95 15.00 6.87
N ASN A 332 -8.25 14.80 7.99
CA ASN A 332 -7.00 15.48 8.30
C ASN A 332 -6.21 14.56 9.23
N LYS A 333 -4.89 14.43 9.00
CA LYS A 333 -4.04 13.50 9.77
C LYS A 333 -4.01 13.77 11.28
N LYS A 334 -4.42 14.96 11.74
CA LYS A 334 -4.51 15.34 13.15
C LYS A 334 -5.81 14.89 13.82
N CYS A 335 -6.78 14.42 13.06
CA CYS A 335 -8.09 14.05 13.57
C CYS A 335 -8.14 12.59 13.99
N LEU A 336 -8.69 12.36 15.18
CA LEU A 336 -8.96 11.06 15.76
C LEU A 336 -10.45 10.94 16.06
N LEU A 337 -10.97 9.72 16.13
CA LEU A 337 -12.32 9.48 16.58
C LEU A 337 -12.41 9.74 18.09
N SER A 338 -13.35 10.57 18.49
CA SER A 338 -13.68 10.80 19.89
C SER A 338 -14.32 9.55 20.50
N ASP A 339 -14.06 9.29 21.79
CA ASP A 339 -14.81 8.29 22.56
C ASP A 339 -16.32 8.63 22.67
N LYS A 340 -16.70 9.88 22.38
CA LYS A 340 -18.10 10.29 22.25
C LYS A 340 -18.55 10.08 20.80
N LEU A 341 -19.51 9.15 20.64
CA LEU A 341 -20.12 8.71 19.39
C LEU A 341 -20.00 9.69 18.20
N GLU A 342 -19.34 9.19 17.16
CA GLU A 342 -19.38 9.68 15.76
C GLU A 342 -18.80 11.07 15.47
N MET A 343 -17.96 11.62 16.35
CA MET A 343 -17.29 12.91 16.12
C MET A 343 -15.77 12.76 16.11
N CYS A 344 -15.11 13.44 15.19
CA CYS A 344 -13.66 13.55 15.24
C CYS A 344 -13.24 14.56 16.33
N THR A 345 -12.04 14.39 16.88
CA THR A 345 -11.41 15.30 17.82
C THR A 345 -9.93 15.44 17.53
N SER A 346 -9.37 16.60 17.87
CA SER A 346 -7.93 16.87 17.80
C SER A 346 -7.21 16.52 19.11
N LYS A 347 -7.97 16.17 20.15
CA LYS A 347 -7.42 15.79 21.45
C LYS A 347 -6.96 14.34 21.40
N TYR A 348 -5.67 14.17 21.20
CA TYR A 348 -5.01 12.93 21.54
C TYR A 348 -5.17 12.65 23.03
N LEU A 349 -5.54 11.41 23.36
CA LEU A 349 -5.44 10.91 24.72
C LEU A 349 -3.98 10.60 25.00
N GLU A 350 -3.52 10.85 26.23
CA GLU A 350 -2.20 10.37 26.61
C GLU A 350 -2.18 8.84 26.60
N CYS A 351 -1.05 8.20 26.26
CA CYS A 351 -1.03 6.73 26.13
C CYS A 351 -1.62 6.05 27.38
N ASN A 352 -1.26 6.51 28.58
CA ASN A 352 -1.75 5.97 29.87
C ASN A 352 -3.26 6.15 30.14
N GLU A 353 -3.96 6.95 29.34
CA GLU A 353 -5.41 7.14 29.43
C GLU A 353 -6.16 6.01 28.74
N HIS A 354 -5.57 5.34 27.74
CA HIS A 354 -6.16 4.15 27.12
C HIS A 354 -6.22 2.99 28.13
N LYS A 355 -7.42 2.43 28.33
CA LYS A 355 -7.71 1.39 29.34
C LYS A 355 -7.76 -0.02 28.80
N THR A 356 -7.67 -0.18 27.48
CA THR A 356 -7.78 -1.48 26.82
C THR A 356 -6.74 -1.60 25.72
N ASP A 357 -6.32 -2.83 25.46
CA ASP A 357 -5.29 -3.19 24.48
C ASP A 357 -5.64 -2.72 23.05
N ASP A 358 -6.89 -2.96 22.63
CA ASP A 358 -7.43 -2.60 21.32
C ASP A 358 -7.45 -1.08 21.06
N LYS A 359 -7.64 -0.28 22.11
CA LYS A 359 -7.61 1.20 22.01
C LYS A 359 -6.20 1.77 22.08
N CYS A 360 -5.25 1.01 22.59
CA CYS A 360 -3.88 1.46 22.84
C CYS A 360 -2.96 1.22 21.64
N ASN A 361 -2.91 -0.01 21.11
CA ASN A 361 -1.92 -0.34 20.09
C ASN A 361 -2.13 0.45 18.80
N GLY A 362 -1.12 1.21 18.39
CA GLY A 362 -1.16 2.05 17.19
C GLY A 362 -1.88 3.38 17.37
N SER A 363 -2.39 3.68 18.57
CA SER A 363 -2.83 5.05 18.90
C SER A 363 -1.61 5.98 19.02
N LYS A 364 -1.85 7.28 19.08
CA LYS A 364 -0.82 8.31 19.30
C LYS A 364 -1.22 9.19 20.48
N ASN A 365 -0.25 9.69 21.23
CA ASN A 365 -0.49 10.68 22.28
C ASN A 365 -0.46 12.13 21.75
N SER A 366 -0.58 13.12 22.64
CA SER A 366 -0.59 14.56 22.29
C SER A 366 0.70 15.05 21.61
N LYS A 367 1.80 14.29 21.75
CA LYS A 367 3.07 14.53 21.07
C LYS A 367 3.21 13.75 19.75
N GLN A 368 2.14 13.12 19.29
CA GLN A 368 2.10 12.21 18.16
C GLN A 368 2.97 10.95 18.32
N GLU A 369 3.34 10.61 19.55
CA GLU A 369 4.10 9.40 19.85
C GLU A 369 3.15 8.21 19.87
N LEU A 370 3.47 7.18 19.09
CA LEU A 370 2.80 5.89 19.04
C LEU A 370 2.77 5.23 20.42
N CYS A 371 1.62 4.65 20.74
CA CYS A 371 1.40 3.90 21.97
C CYS A 371 1.41 2.38 21.72
N TYR A 372 1.77 1.62 22.76
CA TYR A 372 1.67 0.16 22.80
C TYR A 372 1.14 -0.31 24.16
N TRP A 373 0.46 -1.46 24.17
CA TRP A 373 -0.05 -2.05 25.40
C TRP A 373 1.01 -2.93 26.08
N ASP A 374 1.38 -2.59 27.31
CA ASP A 374 2.27 -3.44 28.10
C ASP A 374 1.45 -4.44 28.93
N GLU A 375 1.41 -5.68 28.47
CA GLU A 375 0.70 -6.78 29.14
C GLU A 375 1.21 -7.08 30.56
N LYS A 376 2.49 -6.78 30.87
CA LYS A 376 3.07 -7.10 32.18
C LYS A 376 2.49 -6.23 33.29
N ILE A 377 2.20 -4.98 32.97
CA ILE A 377 1.64 -4.00 33.90
C ILE A 377 0.19 -3.65 33.59
N ASN A 378 -0.37 -4.21 32.51
CA ASN A 378 -1.74 -4.00 32.05
C ASN A 378 -2.08 -2.51 31.86
N THR A 379 -1.16 -1.77 31.24
CA THR A 379 -1.33 -0.34 30.93
C THR A 379 -0.73 0.02 29.58
N CYS A 380 -1.32 1.02 28.93
CA CYS A 380 -0.82 1.58 27.70
C CYS A 380 0.34 2.56 27.92
N GLN A 381 1.41 2.42 27.14
CA GLN A 381 2.65 3.20 27.27
C GLN A 381 3.09 3.79 25.92
N VAL A 382 3.99 4.77 25.96
CA VAL A 382 4.65 5.28 24.76
C VAL A 382 5.61 4.22 24.23
N TRP A 383 5.51 3.92 22.94
CA TRP A 383 6.33 2.94 22.27
C TRP A 383 7.69 3.54 21.93
N THR A 384 8.76 2.97 22.47
CA THR A 384 10.13 3.50 22.32
C THR A 384 11.09 2.48 21.72
N GLU A 385 10.82 1.19 21.88
CA GLU A 385 11.66 0.11 21.38
C GLU A 385 10.82 -0.97 20.70
N CYS A 386 11.28 -1.50 19.57
CA CYS A 386 10.57 -2.56 18.84
C CYS A 386 10.28 -3.79 19.71
N SER A 387 11.21 -4.17 20.60
CA SER A 387 11.08 -5.30 21.51
C SER A 387 9.94 -5.18 22.54
N GLN A 388 9.37 -3.98 22.71
CA GLN A 388 8.20 -3.78 23.57
C GLN A 388 6.92 -4.36 22.96
N GLN A 389 6.85 -4.45 21.62
CA GLN A 389 5.68 -4.95 20.92
C GLN A 389 5.76 -6.48 20.74
N GLN A 390 4.77 -7.19 21.29
CA GLN A 390 4.70 -8.66 21.23
C GLN A 390 3.74 -9.16 20.15
N SER A 391 2.94 -8.28 19.56
CA SER A 391 2.00 -8.60 18.49
C SER A 391 2.63 -8.38 17.12
N ALA A 392 2.60 -9.42 16.28
CA ALA A 392 2.95 -9.33 14.88
C ALA A 392 2.16 -8.26 14.14
N THR A 393 0.85 -8.13 14.46
CA THR A 393 -0.05 -7.18 13.81
C THR A 393 0.40 -5.74 14.02
N TYR A 394 0.93 -5.40 15.20
CA TYR A 394 1.24 -4.01 15.54
C TYR A 394 2.71 -3.66 15.34
N CYS A 395 3.60 -4.63 15.19
CA CYS A 395 5.03 -4.40 15.05
C CYS A 395 5.37 -3.44 13.90
N GLU A 396 4.68 -3.58 12.77
CA GLU A 396 5.00 -2.82 11.56
C GLU A 396 4.38 -1.41 11.56
N PHE A 397 3.54 -1.08 12.55
CA PHE A 397 2.89 0.23 12.70
C PHE A 397 3.86 1.37 13.06
N SER A 398 5.09 1.06 13.45
CA SER A 398 6.07 2.09 13.77
C SER A 398 6.81 2.63 12.55
N GLY A 399 6.84 1.89 11.43
CA GLY A 399 7.79 2.13 10.33
C GLY A 399 9.27 1.96 10.74
N ALA A 400 9.53 1.57 11.99
CA ALA A 400 10.86 1.36 12.57
C ALA A 400 11.15 -0.13 12.83
N CYS A 401 10.11 -0.96 12.84
CA CYS A 401 10.19 -2.35 13.27
C CYS A 401 9.58 -3.31 12.24
N VAL A 402 10.11 -4.54 12.22
CA VAL A 402 9.67 -5.65 11.38
C VAL A 402 9.45 -6.89 12.24
N TRP A 403 8.47 -7.71 11.86
CA TRP A 403 8.20 -8.97 12.55
C TRP A 403 8.98 -10.13 11.92
N ASN A 404 9.86 -10.77 12.69
CA ASN A 404 10.55 -12.01 12.29
C ASN A 404 10.53 -13.02 13.44
N GLY A 405 9.32 -13.44 13.83
CA GLY A 405 9.05 -14.24 15.03
C GLY A 405 9.09 -13.46 16.34
N LYS A 406 9.70 -12.27 16.32
CA LYS A 406 9.64 -11.22 17.35
C LYS A 406 9.69 -9.85 16.68
N CYS A 407 9.18 -8.83 17.34
CA CYS A 407 9.28 -7.46 16.84
C CYS A 407 10.70 -6.93 17.06
N GLN A 408 11.37 -6.56 15.97
CA GLN A 408 12.75 -6.10 15.99
C GLN A 408 12.93 -4.89 15.10
N GLN A 409 13.96 -4.10 15.40
CA GLN A 409 14.31 -2.92 14.61
C GLN A 409 14.68 -3.29 13.17
N ILE A 410 14.26 -2.46 12.23
CA ILE A 410 14.61 -2.55 10.82
C ILE A 410 16.07 -2.10 10.62
N TRP A 411 16.74 -2.73 9.66
CA TRP A 411 18.03 -2.30 9.11
C TRP A 411 17.93 -2.47 7.60
N CYS A 412 18.71 -1.74 6.79
CA CYS A 412 18.64 -1.89 5.33
C CYS A 412 18.80 -3.34 4.87
N SER A 413 19.67 -4.13 5.51
CA SER A 413 19.88 -5.54 5.16
C SER A 413 18.67 -6.44 5.37
N LEU A 414 17.62 -5.98 6.07
CA LEU A 414 16.36 -6.70 6.25
C LEU A 414 15.28 -6.27 5.25
N LEU A 415 15.50 -5.19 4.49
CA LEU A 415 14.55 -4.68 3.51
C LEU A 415 14.72 -5.40 2.18
N ASN A 416 13.61 -5.82 1.59
CA ASN A 416 13.61 -6.36 0.23
C ASN A 416 13.75 -5.23 -0.82
N GLU A 417 13.87 -5.59 -2.10
CA GLU A 417 14.00 -4.64 -3.21
C GLU A 417 12.90 -3.55 -3.20
N GLN A 418 11.65 -3.93 -2.95
CA GLN A 418 10.52 -2.99 -2.94
C GLN A 418 10.51 -2.05 -1.72
N GLN A 419 11.16 -2.46 -0.62
CA GLN A 419 11.24 -1.71 0.62
C GLN A 419 12.58 -0.98 0.81
N CYS A 420 13.52 -1.13 -0.13
CA CYS A 420 14.88 -0.61 0.05
C CYS A 420 14.99 0.91 -0.16
N ASN A 421 14.45 1.67 0.79
CA ASN A 421 14.40 3.13 0.71
C ASN A 421 14.88 3.83 1.98
N HIS A 422 14.21 3.62 3.10
CA HIS A 422 14.48 4.27 4.37
C HIS A 422 13.72 3.56 5.50
N TYR A 423 14.16 3.79 6.74
CA TYR A 423 13.45 3.33 7.93
C TYR A 423 13.68 4.28 9.09
N LEU A 424 12.78 4.24 10.07
CA LEU A 424 12.95 4.95 11.34
C LEU A 424 13.92 4.21 12.25
N THR A 425 14.82 4.94 12.89
CA THR A 425 15.81 4.37 13.83
C THR A 425 15.19 3.79 15.09
N ALA A 426 13.98 4.19 15.47
CA ALA A 426 13.21 3.62 16.57
C ALA A 426 11.73 4.02 16.42
N PRO A 427 10.80 3.33 17.08
CA PRO A 427 9.45 3.85 17.27
C PRO A 427 9.50 5.30 17.76
N ASN A 428 8.72 6.17 17.15
CA ASN A 428 8.64 7.61 17.47
C ASN A 428 9.93 8.42 17.24
N SER A 429 10.98 7.81 16.68
CA SER A 429 12.19 8.55 16.33
C SER A 429 11.89 9.61 15.26
N LYS A 430 12.60 10.73 15.34
CA LYS A 430 12.67 11.72 14.27
C LYS A 430 13.80 11.44 13.28
N GLU A 431 14.67 10.49 13.58
CA GLU A 431 15.84 10.17 12.80
C GLU A 431 15.57 9.03 11.82
N TRP A 432 15.88 9.30 10.55
CA TRP A 432 15.78 8.38 9.44
C TRP A 432 17.14 7.83 9.05
N ASN A 433 17.18 6.53 8.75
CA ASN A 433 18.26 5.94 7.99
C ASN A 433 17.81 5.70 6.56
N TYR A 434 18.70 5.97 5.60
CA TYR A 434 18.45 5.75 4.18
C TYR A 434 19.03 4.43 3.75
N CYS A 435 18.37 3.82 2.79
CA CYS A 435 18.78 2.57 2.18
C CYS A 435 18.82 2.74 0.66
N MET A 436 19.70 1.98 0.01
CA MET A 436 19.74 1.89 -1.43
C MET A 436 20.07 0.46 -1.84
N LEU A 437 19.45 0.03 -2.93
CA LEU A 437 19.65 -1.29 -3.49
C LEU A 437 20.97 -1.32 -4.27
N TYR A 438 21.85 -2.24 -3.90
CA TYR A 438 23.11 -2.52 -4.61
C TYR A 438 23.11 -3.99 -5.03
N GLY A 439 22.83 -4.25 -6.32
CA GLY A 439 22.51 -5.59 -6.80
C GLY A 439 21.22 -6.07 -6.14
N ASP A 440 21.26 -7.24 -5.49
CA ASP A 440 20.07 -7.82 -4.83
C ASP A 440 20.06 -7.52 -3.32
N THR A 441 20.95 -6.64 -2.84
CA THR A 441 21.13 -6.35 -1.42
C THR A 441 20.85 -4.90 -1.09
N CYS A 442 20.05 -4.69 -0.05
CA CYS A 442 19.73 -3.36 0.44
C CYS A 442 20.76 -2.90 1.48
N GLN A 443 21.41 -1.75 1.25
CA GLN A 443 22.51 -1.26 2.08
C GLN A 443 22.26 0.16 2.58
N ASN A 444 22.87 0.51 3.73
CA ASN A 444 22.78 1.86 4.29
C ASN A 444 23.38 2.88 3.32
N LEU A 445 22.56 3.85 2.94
CA LEU A 445 22.94 4.98 2.11
C LEU A 445 23.29 6.17 3.02
N LYS A 446 24.50 6.68 2.88
CA LYS A 446 24.87 7.95 3.52
C LYS A 446 24.33 9.09 2.65
N SER A 447 23.42 9.90 3.20
CA SER A 447 22.81 11.04 2.47
C SER A 447 23.85 11.97 1.83
N GLN A 448 25.02 12.13 2.46
CA GLN A 448 26.15 12.91 1.96
C GLN A 448 26.70 12.44 0.60
N ASN A 449 26.45 11.18 0.22
CA ASN A 449 26.93 10.60 -1.03
C ASN A 449 25.94 10.78 -2.19
N LEU A 450 24.74 11.28 -1.91
CA LEU A 450 23.73 11.51 -2.95
C LEU A 450 24.16 12.67 -3.84
N SER A 451 23.86 12.58 -5.14
CA SER A 451 23.91 13.73 -6.03
C SER A 451 22.70 14.65 -5.81
N ARG A 452 22.74 15.84 -6.43
CA ARG A 452 21.61 16.79 -6.40
C ARG A 452 20.31 16.19 -6.93
N GLN A 453 20.38 15.40 -8.00
CA GLN A 453 19.20 14.79 -8.63
C GLN A 453 18.65 13.63 -7.80
N GLU A 454 19.53 12.91 -7.10
CA GLU A 454 19.16 11.77 -6.26
C GLU A 454 18.64 12.19 -4.89
N CYS A 455 19.09 13.33 -4.36
CA CYS A 455 18.78 13.75 -2.99
C CYS A 455 17.28 13.76 -2.72
N TYR A 456 16.49 14.51 -3.48
CA TYR A 456 15.05 14.58 -3.24
C TYR A 456 14.34 13.27 -3.63
N ALA A 457 14.71 12.68 -4.77
CA ALA A 457 14.07 11.48 -5.31
C ALA A 457 14.29 10.22 -4.44
N LEU A 458 15.54 9.92 -4.09
CA LEU A 458 15.91 8.71 -3.32
C LEU A 458 15.61 8.87 -1.83
N THR A 459 15.50 10.09 -1.32
CA THR A 459 15.03 10.33 0.05
C THR A 459 13.52 10.54 0.12
N TYR A 460 12.79 10.37 -0.99
CA TYR A 460 11.33 10.51 -1.05
C TYR A 460 10.82 11.86 -0.51
N GLY A 461 11.58 12.92 -0.78
CA GLY A 461 11.23 14.29 -0.41
C GLY A 461 11.38 14.62 1.07
N ILE A 462 12.16 13.84 1.84
CA ILE A 462 12.49 14.15 3.24
C ILE A 462 13.84 14.89 3.37
N SER A 463 14.64 14.91 2.30
CA SER A 463 15.86 15.72 2.19
C SER A 463 15.83 16.60 0.94
N THR A 464 16.54 17.73 1.02
CA THR A 464 16.73 18.65 -0.11
C THR A 464 18.21 18.93 -0.32
N TRP A 465 18.56 19.32 -1.55
CA TRP A 465 19.92 19.70 -1.88
C TRP A 465 20.21 21.12 -1.41
N THR A 466 21.22 21.26 -0.56
CA THR A 466 21.75 22.54 -0.07
C THR A 466 23.15 22.79 -0.62
N SER A 467 23.73 23.96 -0.34
CA SER A 467 25.13 24.25 -0.66
C SER A 467 26.11 23.28 0.05
N SER A 468 25.70 22.68 1.16
CA SER A 468 26.44 21.67 1.92
C SER A 468 26.15 20.23 1.51
N GLY A 469 25.40 20.00 0.43
CA GLY A 469 24.98 18.68 -0.05
C GLY A 469 23.56 18.32 0.37
N CYS A 470 23.22 17.03 0.30
CA CYS A 470 21.89 16.52 0.65
C CYS A 470 21.66 16.56 2.16
N GLN A 471 20.67 17.33 2.62
CA GLN A 471 20.36 17.51 4.03
C GLN A 471 18.87 17.27 4.31
N LEU A 472 18.59 16.76 5.51
CA LEU A 472 17.23 16.59 6.00
C LEU A 472 16.50 17.94 5.99
N CYS A 473 15.26 17.94 5.51
CA CYS A 473 14.45 19.14 5.48
C CYS A 473 14.01 19.58 6.88
N GLU A 474 13.70 20.87 7.04
CA GLU A 474 12.98 21.33 8.22
C GLU A 474 11.52 20.90 8.12
N PHE A 475 11.02 20.22 9.14
CA PHE A 475 9.62 19.81 9.25
C PHE A 475 8.82 20.77 10.14
N PRO A 476 7.49 20.89 9.94
CA PRO A 476 6.64 21.78 10.73
C PRO A 476 6.79 21.57 12.25
N ASP A 477 6.89 20.31 12.69
CA ASP A 477 6.93 19.93 14.10
C ASP A 477 8.28 20.23 14.81
N ASP A 478 9.33 20.58 14.07
CA ASP A 478 10.66 20.84 14.65
C ASP A 478 10.83 22.29 15.15
N ASN A 479 9.91 23.18 14.80
CA ASN A 479 10.00 24.59 15.21
C ASN A 479 9.51 24.86 16.65
N TYR A 480 8.68 23.98 17.23
CA TYR A 480 8.19 24.18 18.60
C TYR A 480 9.33 24.10 19.63
N THR A 481 10.34 23.26 19.42
CA THR A 481 11.44 23.10 20.36
C THR A 481 12.39 24.31 20.36
N LYS A 482 12.71 24.87 19.18
CA LYS A 482 13.59 26.05 19.08
C LYS A 482 12.95 27.30 19.72
N ILE A 483 11.65 27.51 19.54
CA ILE A 483 10.92 28.65 20.13
C ILE A 483 10.86 28.53 21.65
N LEU A 484 10.61 27.34 22.20
CA LEU A 484 10.60 27.13 23.65
C LEU A 484 11.98 27.30 24.29
N THR A 485 13.05 26.90 23.59
CA THR A 485 14.43 27.13 24.06
C THR A 485 14.77 28.62 24.08
N TYR A 486 14.29 29.39 23.09
CA TYR A 486 14.48 30.83 23.02
C TYR A 486 13.67 31.58 24.11
N ILE A 487 12.44 31.14 24.39
CA ILE A 487 11.62 31.69 25.48
C ILE A 487 12.21 31.34 26.84
N GLY A 488 12.73 30.12 27.02
CA GLY A 488 13.43 29.71 28.24
C GLY A 488 14.71 30.51 28.51
N LEU A 489 15.45 30.89 27.47
CA LEU A 489 16.62 31.77 27.59
C LEU A 489 16.24 33.22 27.94
N ILE A 490 15.13 33.74 27.44
CA ILE A 490 14.64 35.07 27.81
C ILE A 490 14.14 35.10 29.27
N ILE A 491 13.48 34.02 29.74
CA ILE A 491 12.99 33.91 31.12
C ILE A 491 14.13 33.69 32.13
N SER A 492 15.26 33.13 31.72
CA SER A 492 16.45 32.97 32.60
C SER A 492 17.38 34.18 32.60
N MET A 493 17.12 35.19 31.77
CA MET A 493 17.81 36.48 31.74
C MET A 493 17.00 37.62 32.40
N LEU A 494 15.78 37.34 32.87
CA LEU A 494 14.94 38.20 33.71
C LEU A 494 14.94 37.66 35.14
#